data_AF-A0A4U5UCC8-F1
#
_entry.id   AF-A0A4U5UCC8-F1
#
_cell.length_a   1.000
_cell.length_b   1.000
_cell.length_c   1.000
_cell.angle_alpha   90.00
_cell.angle_beta   90.00
_cell.angle_gamma   90.00
#
_symmetry.space_group_name_H-M   'P 1'
#
loop_
_entity.id
_entity.type
_entity.pdbx_description
1 polymer ?
#
loop_
_entity_poly.entity_id
_entity_poly.type
_entity_poly.pdbx_seq_one_letter_code
_entity_poly.pdbx_strand_id
1 'polypeptide(L)'
;MLCNEDLECVVCCYQYTRSDRIPRILHCKHTFCAACLEQLCKMDGVIRTITCPMCRWITCTRASLTLPGALWVNTEIWDQIPKVLQGKQDVTEDLKDAEAQLLKSTLPFSGKSVFMSTLQKVFSCVLLQGHERTDC
;
A
#
# COMPACT_ATOMS: atom_id res chain seq x y z
N MET A 1 17.45 17.50 -2.70
CA MET A 1 16.38 16.53 -2.94
C MET A 1 15.99 15.97 -1.58
N LEU A 2 14.73 16.05 -1.19
CA LEU A 2 14.24 15.42 0.05
C LEU A 2 13.59 14.09 -0.33
N CYS A 3 14.43 13.08 -0.54
CA CYS A 3 13.98 11.70 -0.58
C CYS A 3 13.50 11.39 0.84
N ASN A 4 12.19 11.41 1.07
CA ASN A 4 11.64 11.22 2.40
C ASN A 4 11.52 9.70 2.68
N GLU A 5 12.69 9.05 2.77
CA GLU A 5 12.86 7.60 2.91
C GLU A 5 12.13 7.08 4.17
N ASP A 6 12.00 7.91 5.20
CA ASP A 6 11.22 7.67 6.42
C ASP A 6 9.71 7.52 6.16
N LEU A 7 9.20 8.00 5.02
CA LEU A 7 7.80 7.87 4.59
C LEU A 7 7.57 6.75 3.56
N GLU A 8 8.54 5.87 3.36
CA GLU A 8 8.45 4.75 2.43
C GLU A 8 8.48 3.38 3.15
N CYS A 9 7.81 2.39 2.55
CA CYS A 9 7.81 1.04 3.10
C CYS A 9 8.95 0.20 2.52
N VAL A 10 9.90 -0.20 3.38
CA VAL A 10 11.08 -1.01 3.03
C VAL A 10 10.82 -2.36 2.34
N VAL A 11 9.56 -2.84 2.30
CA VAL A 11 9.18 -4.10 1.64
C VAL A 11 8.76 -3.90 0.18
N CYS A 12 8.13 -2.76 -0.13
CA CYS A 12 7.57 -2.50 -1.47
C CYS A 12 8.12 -1.22 -2.13
N CYS A 13 8.95 -0.46 -1.41
CA CYS A 13 9.57 0.80 -1.84
C CYS A 13 8.55 1.84 -2.35
N TYR A 14 7.34 1.84 -1.78
CA TYR A 14 6.31 2.83 -2.05
C TYR A 14 6.01 3.68 -0.81
N GLN A 15 5.69 4.95 -1.05
CA GLN A 15 5.24 5.90 -0.03
C GLN A 15 3.98 5.43 0.68
N TYR A 16 3.93 5.68 1.99
CA TYR A 16 2.74 5.46 2.80
C TYR A 16 1.59 6.37 2.37
N THR A 17 0.36 5.86 2.46
CA THR A 17 -0.86 6.58 2.11
C THR A 17 -1.93 6.42 3.20
N ARG A 18 -2.92 7.32 3.21
CA ARG A 18 -4.05 7.23 4.16
C ARG A 18 -5.15 6.24 3.75
N SER A 19 -4.99 5.54 2.63
CA SER A 19 -5.91 4.51 2.14
C SER A 19 -5.35 3.10 2.33
N ASP A 20 -4.44 2.69 1.45
CA ASP A 20 -4.07 1.27 1.24
C ASP A 20 -2.68 0.94 1.80
N ARG A 21 -1.80 1.94 1.84
CA ARG A 21 -0.44 1.85 2.41
C ARG A 21 -0.37 2.55 3.76
N ILE A 22 -1.29 2.21 4.66
CA ILE A 22 -1.28 2.70 6.04
C ILE A 22 -0.04 2.13 6.77
N PRO A 23 0.79 2.96 7.43
CA PRO A 23 1.95 2.48 8.20
C PRO A 23 1.48 1.78 9.48
N ARG A 24 1.73 0.47 9.59
CA ARG A 24 1.32 -0.39 10.72
C ARG A 24 2.54 -0.91 11.48
N ILE A 25 2.48 -0.86 12.81
CA ILE A 25 3.54 -1.27 13.73
C ILE A 25 3.37 -2.74 14.14
N LEU A 26 4.41 -3.55 13.93
CA LEU A 26 4.51 -4.91 14.48
C LEU A 26 4.86 -4.91 15.98
N HIS A 27 4.70 -6.04 16.68
CA HIS A 27 5.03 -6.12 18.12
C HIS A 27 6.51 -5.76 18.42
N CYS A 28 7.41 -5.99 17.45
CA CYS A 28 8.83 -5.60 17.48
C CYS A 28 9.12 -4.14 17.09
N LYS A 29 8.11 -3.26 17.08
CA LYS A 29 8.18 -1.81 16.77
C LYS A 29 8.56 -1.41 15.33
N HIS A 30 9.02 -2.34 14.49
CA HIS A 30 9.18 -2.08 13.06
C HIS A 30 7.83 -1.78 12.38
N THR A 31 7.85 -0.86 11.41
CA THR A 31 6.68 -0.37 10.68
C THR A 31 6.70 -0.80 9.22
N PHE A 32 5.55 -1.23 8.69
CA PHE A 32 5.38 -1.62 7.28
C PHE A 32 4.00 -1.19 6.75
N CYS A 33 3.80 -1.22 5.43
CA CYS A 33 2.53 -0.86 4.82
C CYS A 33 1.47 -1.96 5.07
N ALA A 34 0.20 -1.56 5.26
CA ALA A 34 -0.90 -2.50 5.51
C ALA A 34 -0.99 -3.62 4.45
N ALA A 35 -1.00 -3.27 3.16
CA ALA A 35 -0.99 -4.24 2.06
C ALA A 35 0.22 -5.20 2.09
N CYS A 36 1.40 -4.69 2.49
CA CYS A 36 2.63 -5.46 2.62
C CYS A 36 2.51 -6.51 3.72
N LEU A 37 1.90 -6.15 4.86
CA LEU A 37 1.66 -7.07 5.97
C LEU A 37 0.66 -8.15 5.60
N GLU A 38 -0.38 -7.83 4.82
CA GLU A 38 -1.33 -8.82 4.31
C GLU A 38 -0.67 -9.87 3.43
N GLN A 39 0.29 -9.49 2.58
CA GLN A 39 1.08 -10.41 1.75
C GLN A 39 2.09 -11.25 2.57
N LEU A 40 2.65 -10.70 3.65
CA LEU A 40 3.62 -11.38 4.51
C LEU A 40 2.97 -12.31 5.57
N CYS A 41 1.66 -12.23 5.74
CA CYS A 41 0.93 -12.95 6.76
C CYS A 41 0.67 -14.42 6.38
N LYS A 42 0.87 -15.31 7.36
CA LYS A 42 0.47 -16.72 7.29
C LYS A 42 -0.74 -16.96 8.20
N MET A 43 -1.76 -17.64 7.69
CA MET A 43 -2.90 -18.08 8.48
C MET A 43 -2.68 -19.51 8.99
N ASP A 44 -2.91 -19.71 10.28
CA ASP A 44 -2.90 -21.00 10.95
C ASP A 44 -4.16 -21.09 11.84
N GLY A 45 -5.20 -21.75 11.33
CA GLY A 45 -6.52 -21.81 11.95
C GLY A 45 -7.09 -20.42 12.31
N VAL A 46 -7.24 -20.16 13.60
CA VAL A 46 -7.78 -18.89 14.15
C VAL A 46 -6.71 -17.82 14.39
N ILE A 47 -5.45 -18.08 14.06
CA ILE A 47 -4.31 -17.20 14.29
C ILE A 47 -3.72 -16.74 12.95
N ARG A 48 -3.27 -15.50 12.91
CA ARG A 48 -2.44 -14.93 11.85
C ARG A 48 -1.06 -14.62 12.39
N THR A 49 -0.02 -14.97 11.64
CA THR A 49 1.37 -14.76 12.02
C THR A 49 2.12 -13.98 10.95
N ILE A 50 2.90 -12.99 11.38
CA ILE A 50 3.80 -12.23 10.51
C ILE A 50 5.21 -12.36 11.09
N THR A 51 6.17 -12.84 10.28
CA THR A 51 7.59 -12.76 10.60
C THR A 51 8.12 -11.39 10.13
N CYS A 52 8.68 -10.59 11.03
CA CYS A 52 9.25 -9.29 10.68
C CYS A 52 10.43 -9.44 9.69
N PRO A 53 10.43 -8.78 8.53
CA PRO A 53 11.56 -8.79 7.59
C PRO A 53 12.89 -8.31 8.19
N MET A 54 12.86 -7.32 9.10
CA MET A 54 14.06 -6.67 9.65
C MET A 54 14.72 -7.47 10.77
N CYS A 55 13.94 -8.07 11.68
CA CYS A 55 14.46 -8.70 12.91
C CYS A 55 13.93 -10.13 13.16
N ARG A 56 13.18 -10.70 12.21
CA ARG A 56 12.58 -12.07 12.28
C ARG A 56 11.62 -12.33 13.46
N TRP A 57 11.32 -11.33 14.28
CA TRP A 57 10.33 -11.42 15.36
C TRP A 57 8.94 -11.79 14.83
N ILE A 58 8.24 -12.69 15.51
CA ILE A 58 6.91 -13.16 15.10
C ILE A 58 5.83 -12.32 15.81
N THR A 59 4.95 -11.73 15.01
CA THR A 59 3.75 -11.01 15.48
C THR A 59 2.53 -11.89 15.25
N CYS A 60 1.84 -12.28 16.31
CA CYS A 60 0.63 -13.11 16.27
C CYS A 60 -0.62 -12.26 16.52
N THR A 61 -1.65 -12.42 15.69
CA THR A 61 -2.96 -11.74 15.81
C THR A 61 -4.10 -12.73 15.62
N ARG A 62 -5.32 -12.39 16.06
CA ARG A 62 -6.50 -13.23 15.82
C ARG A 62 -7.00 -13.05 14.38
N ALA A 63 -7.28 -14.15 13.69
CA ALA A 63 -7.83 -14.14 12.33
C ALA A 63 -9.25 -13.53 12.23
N SER A 64 -9.94 -13.36 13.37
CA SER A 64 -11.26 -12.72 13.48
C SER A 64 -11.26 -11.21 13.19
N LEU A 65 -10.10 -10.56 13.16
CA LEU A 65 -9.94 -9.15 12.78
C LEU A 65 -9.33 -9.06 11.37
N THR A 66 -9.47 -7.92 10.70
CA THR A 66 -8.61 -7.63 9.55
C THR A 66 -7.17 -7.52 10.04
N LEU A 67 -6.20 -8.03 9.29
CA LEU A 67 -4.81 -8.06 9.74
C LEU A 67 -4.26 -6.65 10.05
N PRO A 68 -4.49 -5.61 9.21
CA PRO A 68 -4.11 -4.25 9.58
C PRO A 68 -4.88 -3.76 10.81
N GLY A 69 -6.17 -4.09 10.94
CA GLY A 69 -7.02 -3.70 12.07
C GLY A 69 -6.58 -4.24 13.42
N ALA A 70 -5.82 -5.34 13.45
CA ALA A 70 -5.22 -5.88 14.67
C ALA A 70 -3.91 -5.19 15.09
N LEU A 71 -3.37 -4.27 14.27
CA LEU A 71 -2.07 -3.63 14.46
C LEU A 71 -2.19 -2.11 14.57
N TRP A 72 -1.37 -1.52 15.43
CA TRP A 72 -1.34 -0.07 15.66
C TRP A 72 -0.86 0.67 14.42
N VAL A 73 -1.43 1.85 14.15
CA VAL A 73 -0.91 2.76 13.12
C VAL A 73 0.29 3.51 13.70
N ASN A 74 1.35 3.68 12.93
CA ASN A 74 2.45 4.58 13.30
C ASN A 74 1.99 6.03 13.12
N THR A 75 1.70 6.72 14.22
CA THR A 75 1.19 8.10 14.21
C THR A 75 2.23 9.11 13.75
N GLU A 76 3.50 8.91 14.11
CA GLU A 76 4.61 9.79 13.72
C GLU A 76 4.80 9.84 12.20
N ILE A 77 4.72 8.69 11.53
CA ILE A 77 4.69 8.61 10.06
C ILE A 77 3.35 9.13 9.53
N TRP A 78 2.23 8.70 10.12
CA TRP A 78 0.87 9.04 9.65
C TRP A 78 0.60 10.53 9.60
N ASP A 79 1.09 11.31 10.57
CA ASP A 79 0.87 12.75 10.63
C ASP A 79 1.67 13.50 9.56
N GLN A 80 2.82 12.96 9.17
CA GLN A 80 3.66 13.47 8.08
C GLN A 80 3.14 13.14 6.67
N ILE A 81 2.33 12.09 6.50
CA ILE A 81 1.71 11.77 5.19
C ILE A 81 0.94 13.01 4.70
N PRO A 82 1.12 13.47 3.44
CA PRO A 82 0.33 14.58 2.92
C PRO A 82 -1.16 14.25 2.93
N LYS A 83 -1.98 15.16 3.44
CA LYS A 83 -3.45 15.07 3.30
C LYS A 83 -3.74 15.39 1.84
N VAL A 84 -3.85 14.36 1.00
CA VAL A 84 -4.26 14.51 -0.40
C VAL A 84 -5.67 15.10 -0.40
N LEU A 85 -5.74 16.42 -0.53
CA LEU A 85 -6.92 17.07 -1.05
C LEU A 85 -7.13 16.47 -2.43
N GLN A 86 -8.22 15.72 -2.62
CA GLN A 86 -8.58 15.21 -3.93
C GLN A 86 -8.99 16.41 -4.81
N GLY A 87 -7.99 17.05 -5.40
CA GLY A 87 -8.16 18.00 -6.48
C GLY A 87 -8.82 17.26 -7.63
N LYS A 88 -10.11 17.53 -7.82
CA LYS A 88 -10.90 17.03 -8.94
C LYS A 88 -10.35 17.68 -10.21
N GLN A 89 -9.37 17.03 -10.85
CA GLN A 89 -8.84 17.45 -12.14
C GLN A 89 -9.83 17.08 -13.24
N ASP A 90 -10.50 18.10 -13.76
CA ASP A 90 -10.91 18.15 -15.16
C ASP A 90 -10.60 19.57 -15.65
N VAL A 91 -9.61 19.68 -16.53
CA VAL A 91 -9.29 20.88 -17.30
C VAL A 91 -8.79 20.40 -18.66
N THR A 92 -9.57 20.66 -19.70
CA THR A 92 -9.11 20.74 -21.09
C THR A 92 -9.87 21.85 -21.83
N GLU A 93 -9.16 22.57 -22.70
CA GLU A 93 -9.57 23.79 -23.41
C GLU A 93 -10.10 23.47 -24.85
N ASP A 94 -10.74 24.37 -25.61
CA ASP A 94 -10.95 25.81 -25.40
C ASP A 94 -12.27 26.36 -26.02
N LEU A 95 -12.68 27.55 -25.55
CA LEU A 95 -13.45 28.64 -26.18
C LEU A 95 -14.39 28.38 -27.39
N LYS A 96 -15.69 28.70 -27.22
CA LYS A 96 -16.37 29.80 -27.98
C LYS A 96 -17.73 30.25 -27.43
N ASP A 97 -17.74 31.52 -27.00
CA ASP A 97 -18.80 32.56 -27.04
C ASP A 97 -20.17 32.41 -26.31
N ALA A 98 -20.64 33.57 -25.80
CA ALA A 98 -21.97 33.92 -25.29
C ALA A 98 -22.42 33.52 -23.86
N GLU A 99 -21.91 34.27 -22.87
CA GLU A 99 -22.69 35.10 -21.91
C GLU A 99 -23.57 34.47 -20.78
N ALA A 100 -23.77 35.26 -19.69
CA ALA A 100 -24.76 35.13 -18.61
C ALA A 100 -24.47 34.20 -17.38
N GLN A 101 -23.52 34.65 -16.54
CA GLN A 101 -23.63 34.82 -15.07
C GLN A 101 -24.13 33.68 -14.13
N LEU A 102 -23.15 33.16 -13.35
CA LEU A 102 -23.17 32.94 -11.88
C LEU A 102 -23.90 31.72 -11.23
N LEU A 103 -23.03 30.77 -10.84
CA LEU A 103 -22.87 30.20 -9.48
C LEU A 103 -23.88 29.21 -8.89
N LYS A 104 -23.51 27.91 -8.94
CA LYS A 104 -23.24 26.97 -7.80
C LYS A 104 -23.64 25.53 -8.16
N SER A 105 -22.67 24.68 -8.52
CA SER A 105 -22.91 23.27 -8.87
C SER A 105 -22.58 22.29 -7.74
N THR A 106 -23.63 21.59 -7.28
CA THR A 106 -23.55 20.31 -6.58
C THR A 106 -22.98 19.23 -7.50
N LEU A 107 -22.31 18.20 -6.94
CA LEU A 107 -21.85 17.01 -7.69
C LEU A 107 -23.04 16.23 -8.30
N PRO A 108 -22.84 15.48 -9.41
CA PRO A 108 -22.68 14.03 -9.20
C PRO A 108 -21.72 13.28 -10.17
N PHE A 109 -21.17 12.20 -9.61
CA PHE A 109 -20.94 10.82 -10.09
C PHE A 109 -21.08 10.38 -11.59
N SER A 110 -20.38 9.27 -11.89
CA SER A 110 -20.42 8.39 -13.10
C SER A 110 -19.58 8.85 -14.30
N GLY A 111 -18.80 8.01 -15.00
CA GLY A 111 -18.59 6.55 -14.88
C GLY A 111 -18.39 5.91 -16.26
N LYS A 112 -17.20 5.31 -16.51
CA LYS A 112 -16.77 4.44 -17.63
C LYS A 112 -15.35 3.97 -17.26
N SER A 113 -15.08 2.74 -16.83
CA SER A 113 -15.23 1.46 -17.54
C SER A 113 -14.63 1.48 -18.94
N VAL A 114 -13.36 1.07 -19.04
CA VAL A 114 -12.77 0.48 -20.24
C VAL A 114 -12.25 -0.88 -19.81
N PHE A 115 -12.83 -1.94 -20.36
CA PHE A 115 -12.68 -3.31 -19.86
C PHE A 115 -11.86 -4.16 -20.85
N MET A 116 -11.07 -5.08 -20.30
CA MET A 116 -10.46 -6.26 -20.94
C MET A 116 -9.28 -6.07 -21.92
N SER A 117 -8.15 -6.67 -21.55
CA SER A 117 -7.52 -7.79 -22.26
C SER A 117 -6.55 -8.48 -21.29
N THR A 118 -6.87 -9.67 -20.75
CA THR A 118 -6.59 -10.99 -21.35
C THR A 118 -5.09 -11.33 -21.37
N LEU A 119 -4.66 -12.20 -20.44
CA LEU A 119 -3.61 -13.25 -20.53
C LEU A 119 -2.27 -12.92 -21.26
N GLN A 120 -1.07 -13.28 -20.80
CA GLN A 120 -0.67 -14.31 -19.83
C GLN A 120 0.86 -14.23 -19.53
N LYS A 121 1.29 -14.68 -18.34
CA LYS A 121 2.64 -15.19 -17.92
C LYS A 121 3.91 -14.60 -18.57
N VAL A 122 4.84 -14.16 -17.71
CA VAL A 122 6.15 -14.85 -17.57
C VAL A 122 6.62 -14.81 -16.11
N PHE A 123 6.85 -15.99 -15.52
CA PHE A 123 7.66 -16.15 -14.30
C PHE A 123 9.09 -16.51 -14.75
N SER A 124 10.06 -15.69 -14.36
CA SER A 124 11.51 -15.89 -14.53
C SER A 124 12.20 -14.84 -13.64
N CYS A 125 13.32 -15.06 -12.93
CA CYS A 125 14.25 -16.18 -12.90
C CYS A 125 15.02 -16.15 -11.57
N VAL A 126 14.76 -17.07 -10.62
CA VAL A 126 15.74 -17.48 -9.59
C VAL A 126 15.49 -18.95 -9.22
N LEU A 127 16.01 -19.86 -10.04
CA LEU A 127 16.32 -21.22 -9.61
C LEU A 127 17.63 -21.65 -10.33
N LEU A 128 18.50 -22.34 -9.60
CA LEU A 128 19.76 -22.96 -10.06
C LEU A 128 20.99 -22.03 -10.22
N GLN A 129 21.62 -21.77 -9.07
CA GLN A 129 23.07 -21.95 -8.82
C GLN A 129 23.20 -22.12 -7.29
N GLY A 130 24.01 -23.02 -6.74
CA GLY A 130 24.79 -24.11 -7.31
C GLY A 130 25.39 -24.91 -6.14
N HIS A 131 25.43 -26.23 -6.22
CA HIS A 131 25.99 -27.08 -5.18
C HIS A 131 27.53 -27.01 -5.20
N GLU A 132 28.17 -26.72 -4.05
CA GLU A 132 29.49 -27.26 -3.74
C GLU A 132 29.80 -27.35 -2.23
N ARG A 133 30.02 -28.59 -1.77
CA ARG A 133 31.01 -29.07 -0.78
C ARG A 133 31.24 -28.29 0.53
N THR A 134 30.94 -28.97 1.64
CA THR A 134 31.82 -28.98 2.83
C THR A 134 32.04 -30.42 3.30
N ASP A 135 33.30 -30.82 3.35
CA ASP A 135 33.80 -32.04 3.98
C ASP A 135 34.19 -31.71 5.42
N CYS A 136 33.57 -32.39 6.41
CA CYS A 136 34.12 -32.83 7.70
C CYS A 136 33.02 -33.44 8.58
#